data_AF-A0A1Q7CZZ9-F1
#
_entry.id   AF-A0A1Q7CZZ9-F1
#
_cell.length_a   1.000
_cell.length_b   1.000
_cell.length_c   1.000
_cell.angle_alpha   90.00
_cell.angle_beta   90.00
_cell.angle_gamma   90.00
#
_symmetry.space_group_name_H-M   'P 1'
#
loop_
_entity.id
_entity.type
_entity.pdbx_description
1 polymer ?
#
loop_
_entity_poly.entity_id
_entity_poly.type
_entity_poly.pdbx_seq_one_letter_code
_entity_poly.pdbx_strand_id
1 'polypeptide(L)'
;MVERPSDPATVERLRKLCAGLSGVIEKQSHGEPAWFIGGKQFATTADHHHDDRLSVWLAATMGAQEMFVTEDPQHFFRPPYVGHRGWLGVYLDADDVDWDGLAGMIENAYRLVAPKKWLMANLQDAHQRMKDAYWKDRDIATSVRIGQWGIATGRAIKDKDAMGEVKGMAYDLGSFTWPGWDEPGIELTPDLIAQGLAAAEINLAYGGILRRADLPMSRAHWLVGAHQLAAGDLGSAVKELTIAEELANKAGSKPDELLCRGYRQLAAGEGRTDYDATLAALRRLEGGEELVGQLQTAARVLKLAPEE
;
A
#
# COMPACT_ATOMS: atom_id res chain seq x y z
N MET A 1 24.94 37.16 4.35
CA MET A 1 24.70 35.78 3.87
C MET A 1 26.02 35.05 3.99
N VAL A 2 26.09 33.98 4.76
CA VAL A 2 27.28 33.13 4.77
C VAL A 2 27.24 32.35 3.45
N GLU A 3 28.25 32.55 2.60
CA GLU A 3 28.42 31.79 1.37
C GLU A 3 28.78 30.36 1.79
N ARG A 4 27.90 29.40 1.51
CA ARG A 4 28.08 28.01 1.92
C ARG A 4 28.69 27.19 0.79
N PRO A 5 29.50 26.16 1.08
CA PRO A 5 30.16 25.37 0.05
C PRO A 5 29.17 24.51 -0.78
N SER A 6 27.97 24.27 -0.26
CA SER A 6 26.99 23.35 -0.84
C SER A 6 26.28 23.86 -2.09
N ASP A 7 25.96 22.94 -3.00
CA ASP A 7 25.11 23.18 -4.16
C ASP A 7 23.67 23.56 -3.73
N PRO A 8 23.22 24.81 -4.00
CA PRO A 8 21.87 25.24 -3.65
C PRO A 8 20.76 24.41 -4.32
N ALA A 9 21.03 23.81 -5.49
CA ALA A 9 20.04 23.01 -6.21
C ALA A 9 19.73 21.69 -5.47
N THR A 10 20.74 21.07 -4.86
CA THR A 10 20.60 19.87 -4.03
C THR A 10 19.72 20.13 -2.80
N VAL A 11 19.95 21.25 -2.09
CA VAL A 11 19.11 21.64 -0.94
C VAL A 11 17.68 21.98 -1.37
N GLU A 12 17.51 22.62 -2.52
CA GLU A 12 16.18 22.92 -3.07
C GLU A 12 15.42 21.64 -3.47
N ARG A 13 16.10 20.62 -3.98
CA ARG A 13 15.48 19.32 -4.25
C ARG A 13 14.99 18.65 -2.97
N LEU A 14 15.80 18.67 -1.91
CA LEU A 14 15.38 18.20 -0.58
C LEU A 14 14.17 18.98 -0.05
N ARG A 15 14.17 20.31 -0.21
CA ARG A 15 13.05 21.17 0.19
C ARG A 15 11.74 20.76 -0.49
N LYS A 16 11.77 20.44 -1.79
CA LYS A 16 10.60 19.95 -2.55
C LYS A 16 10.06 18.63 -2.00
N LEU A 17 10.93 17.69 -1.63
CA LEU A 17 10.51 16.42 -1.03
C LEU A 17 9.79 16.65 0.30
N CYS A 18 10.35 17.47 1.19
CA CYS A 18 9.73 17.78 2.47
C CYS A 18 8.43 18.60 2.33
N ALA A 19 8.35 19.50 1.34
CA ALA A 19 7.17 20.30 1.07
C ALA A 19 5.96 19.49 0.56
N GLY A 20 6.20 18.30 0.00
CA GLY A 20 5.14 17.37 -0.39
C GLY A 20 4.38 16.75 0.79
N LEU A 21 4.89 16.90 2.01
CA LEU A 21 4.30 16.31 3.21
C LEU A 21 3.36 17.28 3.94
N SER A 22 2.14 16.82 4.20
CA SER A 22 1.09 17.61 4.85
C SER A 22 1.52 18.13 6.23
N GLY A 23 1.40 19.44 6.45
CA GLY A 23 1.64 20.09 7.74
C GLY A 23 3.11 20.24 8.13
N VAL A 24 4.05 19.97 7.21
CA VAL A 24 5.47 20.22 7.45
C VAL A 24 5.76 21.72 7.45
N ILE A 25 6.62 22.14 8.38
CA ILE A 25 7.12 23.51 8.48
C ILE A 25 8.65 23.48 8.35
N GLU A 26 9.19 24.23 7.40
CA GLU A 26 10.62 24.52 7.33
C GLU A 26 10.98 25.70 8.25
N LYS A 27 12.07 25.56 9.00
CA LYS A 27 12.66 26.63 9.82
C LYS A 27 14.18 26.54 9.74
N GLN A 28 14.86 27.65 10.03
CA GLN A 28 16.28 27.60 10.35
C GLN A 28 16.49 27.03 11.75
N SER A 29 17.37 26.04 11.87
CA SER A 29 17.84 25.45 13.12
C SER A 29 19.35 25.42 13.08
N HIS A 30 20.03 26.06 14.05
CA HIS A 30 21.49 26.21 14.05
C HIS A 30 22.05 26.80 12.73
N GLY A 31 21.24 27.67 12.10
CA GLY A 31 21.56 28.30 10.82
C GLY A 31 21.14 27.48 9.60
N GLU A 32 20.76 26.21 9.73
CA GLU A 32 20.53 25.29 8.61
C GLU A 32 19.04 25.00 8.40
N PRO A 33 18.59 24.72 7.15
CA PRO A 33 17.24 24.23 6.90
C PRO A 33 16.93 22.96 7.69
N ALA A 34 15.80 23.01 8.40
CA ALA A 34 15.26 21.91 9.18
C ALA A 34 13.74 21.85 9.05
N TRP A 35 13.18 20.64 9.10
CA TRP A 35 11.77 20.40 8.89
C TRP A 35 11.11 19.78 10.13
N PHE A 36 9.93 20.29 10.44
CA PHE A 36 9.18 20.01 11.64
C PHE A 36 7.74 19.61 11.33
N ILE A 37 7.18 18.71 12.14
CA ILE A 37 5.76 18.37 12.16
C ILE A 37 5.26 18.37 13.61
N GLY A 38 4.15 19.07 13.88
CA GLY A 38 3.59 19.17 15.23
C GLY A 38 4.58 19.74 16.26
N GLY A 39 5.48 20.64 15.82
CA GLY A 39 6.52 21.24 16.67
C GLY A 39 7.75 20.36 16.91
N LYS A 40 7.84 19.18 16.32
CA LYS A 40 8.97 18.25 16.48
C LYS A 40 9.76 18.13 15.17
N GLN A 41 11.08 18.16 15.27
CA GLN A 41 11.98 18.04 14.12
C GLN A 41 12.03 16.58 13.65
N PHE A 42 11.99 16.37 12.34
CA PHE A 42 12.15 15.03 11.74
C PHE A 42 13.28 14.97 10.70
N ALA A 43 13.68 16.13 10.16
CA ALA A 43 14.80 16.25 9.24
C ALA A 43 15.60 17.54 9.51
N THR A 44 16.90 17.49 9.30
CA THR A 44 17.79 18.66 9.32
C THR A 44 18.91 18.49 8.32
N THR A 45 19.24 19.53 7.58
CA THR A 45 20.50 19.54 6.83
C THR A 45 21.66 19.68 7.80
N ALA A 46 22.83 19.19 7.37
CA ALA A 46 24.13 19.57 7.90
C ALA A 46 25.03 19.88 6.70
N ASP A 47 25.44 21.14 6.60
CA ASP A 47 26.18 21.71 5.48
C ASP A 47 27.57 22.10 5.99
N HIS A 48 28.48 21.12 5.97
CA HIS A 48 29.85 21.28 6.42
C HIS A 48 29.99 21.68 7.92
N HIS A 49 28.97 21.36 8.73
CA HIS A 49 28.90 21.78 10.13
C HIS A 49 29.64 20.82 11.08
N HIS A 50 29.85 19.57 10.67
CA HIS A 50 30.44 18.52 11.50
C HIS A 50 31.45 17.60 10.78
N ASP A 51 31.38 17.56 9.45
CA ASP A 51 32.37 17.04 8.53
C ASP A 51 32.47 18.00 7.34
N ASP A 52 33.30 17.70 6.35
CA ASP A 52 33.44 18.52 5.13
C ASP A 52 32.41 18.11 4.05
N ARG A 53 31.20 17.69 4.44
CA ARG A 53 30.20 17.13 3.53
C ARG A 53 28.82 17.77 3.69
N LEU A 54 28.01 17.67 2.62
CA LEU A 54 26.59 18.01 2.66
C LEU A 54 25.76 16.77 2.97
N SER A 55 24.91 16.85 3.99
CA SER A 55 24.04 15.76 4.40
C SER A 55 22.66 16.23 4.87
N VAL A 56 21.73 15.27 4.97
CA VAL A 56 20.49 15.40 5.74
C VAL A 56 20.45 14.34 6.82
N TRP A 57 20.08 14.73 8.03
CA TRP A 57 19.86 13.82 9.13
C TRP A 57 18.37 13.64 9.35
N LEU A 58 17.94 12.39 9.41
CA LEU A 58 16.54 11.98 9.48
C LEU A 58 16.28 11.21 10.77
N ALA A 59 15.15 11.47 11.42
CA ALA A 59 14.66 10.56 12.44
C ALA A 59 14.42 9.18 11.81
N ALA A 60 14.92 8.10 12.41
CA ALA A 60 14.77 6.76 11.86
C ALA A 60 14.23 5.77 12.90
N THR A 61 13.61 4.70 12.42
CA THR A 61 13.12 3.61 13.27
C THR A 61 14.29 2.84 13.88
N MET A 62 14.04 2.21 15.03
CA MET A 62 15.03 1.36 15.70
C MET A 62 15.59 0.31 14.74
N GLY A 63 16.92 0.17 14.69
CA GLY A 63 17.63 -0.76 13.81
C GLY A 63 17.92 -0.23 12.40
N ALA A 64 17.17 0.77 11.90
CA ALA A 64 17.37 1.28 10.53
C ALA A 64 18.75 1.91 10.35
N GLN A 65 19.20 2.71 11.33
CA GLN A 65 20.54 3.32 11.27
C GLN A 65 21.65 2.28 11.13
N GLU A 66 21.61 1.21 11.94
CA GLU A 66 22.65 0.17 11.93
C GLU A 66 22.66 -0.61 10.62
N MET A 67 21.47 -0.94 10.10
CA MET A 67 21.29 -1.60 8.80
C MET A 67 21.90 -0.77 7.67
N PHE A 68 21.44 0.47 7.48
CA PHE A 68 21.91 1.32 6.37
C PHE A 68 23.40 1.63 6.45
N VAL A 69 23.92 1.95 7.64
CA VAL A 69 25.34 2.26 7.81
C VAL A 69 26.23 1.03 7.61
N THR A 70 25.74 -0.17 7.93
CA THR A 70 26.50 -1.42 7.71
C THR A 70 26.48 -1.85 6.26
N GLU A 71 25.32 -1.73 5.59
CA GLU A 71 25.15 -2.14 4.19
C GLU A 71 25.81 -1.15 3.22
N ASP A 72 25.73 0.15 3.50
CA ASP A 72 26.22 1.21 2.62
C ASP A 72 26.79 2.42 3.40
N PRO A 73 28.00 2.28 3.97
CA PRO A 73 28.66 3.36 4.70
C PRO A 73 29.12 4.52 3.80
N GLN A 74 29.03 4.39 2.47
CA GLN A 74 29.41 5.47 1.55
C GLN A 74 28.33 6.56 1.49
N HIS A 75 27.07 6.15 1.56
CA HIS A 75 25.90 7.03 1.54
C HIS A 75 25.33 7.33 2.93
N PHE A 76 25.55 6.45 3.90
CA PHE A 76 24.92 6.53 5.21
C PHE A 76 25.93 6.59 6.35
N PHE A 77 25.58 7.36 7.38
CA PHE A 77 26.41 7.47 8.58
C PHE A 77 25.58 7.70 9.85
N ARG A 78 26.25 7.56 11.00
CA ARG A 78 25.67 7.88 12.31
C ARG A 78 25.96 9.36 12.64
N PRO A 79 24.95 10.25 12.64
CA PRO A 79 25.15 11.66 12.87
C PRO A 79 25.56 11.96 14.33
N PRO A 80 26.43 12.96 14.57
CA PRO A 80 26.73 13.44 15.91
C PRO A 80 25.46 13.85 16.68
N TYR A 81 25.48 13.69 18.01
CA TYR A 81 24.43 14.09 18.98
C TYR A 81 23.06 13.42 18.86
N VAL A 82 22.54 13.19 17.67
CA VAL A 82 21.24 12.54 17.45
C VAL A 82 21.39 11.10 16.99
N GLY A 83 22.59 10.66 16.60
CA GLY A 83 22.86 9.28 16.25
C GLY A 83 22.57 8.30 17.37
N HIS A 84 22.82 8.67 18.64
CA HIS A 84 22.44 7.85 19.80
C HIS A 84 20.92 7.73 20.03
N ARG A 85 20.12 8.58 19.38
CA ARG A 85 18.65 8.53 19.34
C ARG A 85 18.16 7.74 18.11
N GLY A 86 19.07 7.14 17.34
CA GLY A 86 18.77 6.37 16.15
C GLY A 86 18.58 7.18 14.87
N TRP A 87 18.90 8.48 14.84
CA TRP A 87 18.79 9.28 13.61
C TRP A 87 19.80 8.82 12.54
N LEU A 88 19.41 8.78 11.29
CA LEU A 88 20.25 8.39 10.15
C LEU A 88 20.79 9.64 9.45
N GLY A 89 22.10 9.69 9.20
CA GLY A 89 22.70 10.68 8.31
C GLY A 89 22.77 10.13 6.89
N VAL A 90 22.37 10.93 5.91
CA VAL A 90 22.42 10.60 4.49
C VAL A 90 23.25 11.68 3.79
N TYR A 91 24.31 11.26 3.11
CA TYR A 91 25.12 12.18 2.29
C TYR A 91 24.36 12.57 1.03
N LEU A 92 24.36 13.87 0.72
CA LEU A 92 23.68 14.45 -0.45
C LEU A 92 24.65 14.88 -1.55
N ASP A 93 25.95 14.76 -1.28
CA ASP A 93 27.06 15.11 -2.17
C ASP A 93 27.73 13.87 -2.78
N ALA A 94 27.12 12.69 -2.64
CA ALA A 94 27.54 11.49 -3.38
C ALA A 94 27.15 11.63 -4.87
N ASP A 95 27.92 11.01 -5.76
CA ASP A 95 27.70 11.11 -7.21
C ASP A 95 26.39 10.40 -7.65
N ASP A 96 25.91 9.43 -6.86
CA ASP A 96 24.80 8.52 -7.18
C ASP A 96 23.69 8.53 -6.13
N VAL A 97 23.39 9.69 -5.53
CA VAL A 97 22.28 9.85 -4.57
C VAL A 97 20.96 9.31 -5.15
N ASP A 98 20.43 8.25 -4.53
CA ASP A 98 19.09 7.73 -4.78
C ASP A 98 18.03 8.63 -4.15
N TRP A 99 17.50 9.56 -4.94
CA TRP A 99 16.50 10.51 -4.51
C TRP A 99 15.12 9.89 -4.25
N ASP A 100 14.79 8.78 -4.90
CA ASP A 100 13.51 8.09 -4.69
C ASP A 100 13.57 7.31 -3.37
N GLY A 101 14.70 6.65 -3.10
CA GLY A 101 14.99 6.05 -1.79
C GLY A 101 14.98 7.09 -0.67
N LEU A 102 15.63 8.24 -0.88
CA LEU A 102 15.63 9.35 0.09
C LEU A 102 14.22 9.89 0.35
N ALA A 103 13.37 10.01 -0.67
CA ALA A 103 11.97 10.40 -0.48
C ALA A 103 11.24 9.43 0.47
N GLY A 104 11.41 8.12 0.29
CA GLY A 104 10.87 7.11 1.19
C GLY A 104 11.40 7.24 2.64
N MET A 105 12.68 7.53 2.81
CA MET A 105 13.28 7.76 4.14
C MET A 105 12.70 9.01 4.83
N ILE A 106 12.53 10.10 4.08
CA ILE A 106 11.92 11.35 4.56
C ILE A 106 10.48 11.11 4.99
N GLU A 107 9.68 10.36 4.22
CA GLU A 107 8.32 10.01 4.60
C GLU A 107 8.28 9.16 5.89
N ASN A 108 9.22 8.22 6.05
CA ASN A 108 9.31 7.40 7.26
C ASN A 108 9.69 8.23 8.48
N ALA A 109 10.65 9.15 8.35
CA ALA A 109 11.02 10.09 9.39
C ALA A 109 9.82 10.96 9.80
N TYR A 110 9.06 11.46 8.82
CA TYR A 110 7.84 12.21 9.06
C TYR A 110 6.79 11.38 9.81
N ARG A 111 6.48 10.15 9.37
CA ARG A 111 5.51 9.25 10.04
C ARG A 111 5.94 8.90 11.46
N LEU A 112 7.25 8.78 11.72
CA LEU A 112 7.77 8.48 13.05
C LEU A 112 7.58 9.64 14.04
N VAL A 113 7.68 10.88 13.55
CA VAL A 113 7.68 12.09 14.39
C VAL A 113 6.30 12.74 14.49
N ALA A 114 5.48 12.63 13.44
CA ALA A 114 4.17 13.26 13.35
C ALA A 114 3.25 12.85 14.50
N PRO A 115 2.46 13.79 15.08
CA PRO A 115 1.51 13.45 16.13
C PRO A 115 0.49 12.40 15.65
N LYS A 116 0.20 11.40 16.48
CA LYS A 116 -0.78 10.34 16.17
C LYS A 116 -2.12 10.87 15.65
N LYS A 117 -2.66 11.91 16.30
CA LYS A 117 -3.94 12.53 15.88
C LYS A 117 -3.86 13.12 14.46
N TRP A 118 -2.72 13.71 14.10
CA TRP A 118 -2.47 14.25 12.76
C TRP A 118 -2.42 13.13 11.72
N LEU A 119 -1.67 12.06 12.00
CA LEU A 119 -1.58 10.92 11.10
C LEU A 119 -2.93 10.22 10.92
N MET A 120 -3.73 10.06 11.98
CA MET A 120 -5.07 9.48 11.86
C MET A 120 -5.99 10.32 10.99
N ALA A 121 -6.00 11.65 11.16
CA ALA A 121 -6.83 12.53 10.33
C ALA A 121 -6.42 12.46 8.86
N ASN A 122 -5.11 12.51 8.57
CA ASN A 122 -4.62 12.41 7.19
C ASN A 122 -4.85 11.00 6.60
N LEU A 123 -4.83 9.93 7.41
CA LEU A 123 -5.13 8.58 6.96
C LEU A 123 -6.58 8.46 6.47
N GLN A 124 -7.53 8.96 7.26
CA GLN A 124 -8.96 8.94 6.92
C GLN A 124 -9.25 9.79 5.69
N ASP A 125 -8.66 10.99 5.63
CA ASP A 125 -8.74 11.87 4.47
C ASP A 125 -8.14 11.24 3.20
N ALA A 126 -6.96 10.61 3.31
CA ALA A 126 -6.35 9.87 2.20
C ALA A 126 -7.25 8.73 1.72
N HIS A 127 -7.93 8.01 2.63
CA HIS A 127 -8.83 6.93 2.25
C HIS A 127 -10.03 7.47 1.45
N GLN A 128 -10.57 8.62 1.82
CA GLN A 128 -11.61 9.27 1.02
C GLN A 128 -11.08 9.76 -0.33
N ARG A 129 -9.92 10.42 -0.38
CA ARG A 129 -9.31 10.90 -1.63
C ARG A 129 -8.96 9.77 -2.59
N MET A 130 -8.52 8.63 -2.08
CA MET A 130 -8.28 7.42 -2.87
C MET A 130 -9.57 6.96 -3.58
N LYS A 131 -10.69 6.92 -2.85
CA LYS A 131 -11.99 6.56 -3.44
C LYS A 131 -12.47 7.59 -4.45
N ASP A 132 -12.27 8.87 -4.16
CA ASP A 132 -12.63 9.95 -5.08
C ASP A 132 -11.82 9.87 -6.38
N ALA A 133 -10.51 9.62 -6.30
CA ALA A 133 -9.66 9.41 -7.46
C ALA A 133 -10.16 8.25 -8.34
N TYR A 134 -10.60 7.14 -7.72
CA TYR A 134 -11.15 6.00 -8.46
C TYR A 134 -12.55 6.27 -9.04
N TRP A 135 -13.51 6.65 -8.19
CA TRP A 135 -14.93 6.73 -8.58
C TRP A 135 -15.29 7.99 -9.35
N LYS A 136 -14.67 9.13 -9.03
CA LYS A 136 -15.00 10.43 -9.64
C LYS A 136 -14.05 10.75 -10.79
N ASP A 137 -12.75 10.60 -10.54
CA ASP A 137 -11.73 11.07 -11.49
C ASP A 137 -11.29 9.98 -12.47
N ARG A 138 -11.62 8.71 -12.18
CA ARG A 138 -11.17 7.52 -12.94
C ARG A 138 -9.64 7.45 -13.08
N ASP A 139 -8.91 7.99 -12.09
CA ASP A 139 -7.45 8.01 -12.03
C ASP A 139 -6.95 6.91 -11.08
N ILE A 140 -6.77 5.71 -11.64
CA ILE A 140 -6.30 4.54 -10.89
C ILE A 140 -4.88 4.73 -10.37
N ALA A 141 -3.99 5.41 -11.11
CA ALA A 141 -2.61 5.63 -10.69
C ALA A 141 -2.55 6.52 -9.44
N THR A 142 -3.35 7.59 -9.40
CA THR A 142 -3.48 8.42 -8.20
C THR A 142 -4.14 7.68 -7.06
N SER A 143 -5.20 6.89 -7.31
CA SER A 143 -5.83 6.06 -6.28
C SER A 143 -4.81 5.12 -5.60
N VAL A 144 -4.01 4.42 -6.41
CA VAL A 144 -3.00 3.47 -5.91
C VAL A 144 -1.92 4.16 -5.09
N ARG A 145 -1.38 5.28 -5.59
CA ARG A 145 -0.39 6.08 -4.86
C ARG A 145 -0.91 6.58 -3.50
N ILE A 146 -2.15 7.07 -3.45
CA ILE A 146 -2.77 7.51 -2.19
C ILE A 146 -3.00 6.32 -1.25
N GLY A 147 -3.48 5.19 -1.79
CA GLY A 147 -3.72 3.96 -1.04
C GLY A 147 -2.46 3.42 -0.40
N GLN A 148 -1.35 3.35 -1.14
CA GLN A 148 -0.05 2.93 -0.62
C GLN A 148 0.46 3.85 0.49
N TRP A 149 0.39 5.16 0.27
CA TRP A 149 0.77 6.15 1.28
C TRP A 149 -0.07 6.01 2.56
N GLY A 150 -1.38 5.78 2.42
CA GLY A 150 -2.29 5.58 3.55
C GLY A 150 -2.02 4.28 4.30
N ILE A 151 -1.84 3.16 3.60
CA ILE A 151 -1.48 1.86 4.21
C ILE A 151 -0.18 1.97 5.01
N ALA A 152 0.85 2.60 4.45
CA ALA A 152 2.13 2.85 5.15
C ALA A 152 1.93 3.74 6.40
N THR A 153 1.10 4.78 6.28
CA THR A 153 0.79 5.69 7.39
C THR A 153 0.04 4.98 8.52
N GLY A 154 -1.01 4.21 8.21
CA GLY A 154 -1.77 3.48 9.23
C GLY A 154 -0.95 2.40 9.93
N ARG A 155 -0.02 1.75 9.20
CA ARG A 155 0.98 0.83 9.77
C ARG A 155 1.86 1.49 10.83
N ALA A 156 2.24 2.75 10.62
CA ALA A 156 3.09 3.49 11.55
C ALA A 156 2.38 3.86 12.87
N ILE A 157 1.05 4.01 12.86
CA ILE A 157 0.26 4.48 14.02
C ILE A 157 0.12 3.40 15.12
N LYS A 158 0.26 2.11 14.78
CA LYS A 158 0.18 0.95 15.70
C LYS A 158 -1.02 1.00 16.66
N ASP A 159 -2.19 1.34 16.12
CA ASP A 159 -3.45 1.47 16.84
C ASP A 159 -4.55 0.62 16.19
N LYS A 160 -5.53 0.14 16.97
CA LYS A 160 -6.60 -0.73 16.46
C LYS A 160 -7.47 -0.03 15.40
N ASP A 161 -7.77 1.25 15.57
CA ASP A 161 -8.57 2.00 14.62
C ASP A 161 -7.78 2.23 13.32
N ALA A 162 -6.49 2.55 13.44
CA ALA A 162 -5.58 2.62 12.30
C ALA A 162 -5.48 1.28 11.55
N MET A 163 -5.41 0.15 12.27
CA MET A 163 -5.44 -1.18 11.65
C MET A 163 -6.75 -1.43 10.91
N GLY A 164 -7.88 -0.95 11.44
CA GLY A 164 -9.18 -0.99 10.77
C GLY A 164 -9.15 -0.23 9.43
N GLU A 165 -8.62 0.99 9.44
CA GLU A 165 -8.45 1.80 8.22
C GLU A 165 -7.49 1.16 7.21
N VAL A 166 -6.34 0.62 7.66
CA VAL A 166 -5.41 -0.11 6.78
C VAL A 166 -6.11 -1.27 6.10
N LYS A 167 -6.90 -2.06 6.85
CA LYS A 167 -7.66 -3.17 6.26
C LYS A 167 -8.64 -2.65 5.21
N GLY A 168 -9.37 -1.57 5.50
CA GLY A 168 -10.34 -0.95 4.59
C GLY A 168 -9.68 -0.45 3.30
N MET A 169 -8.63 0.36 3.42
CA MET A 169 -7.87 0.85 2.25
C MET A 169 -7.29 -0.29 1.42
N ALA A 170 -6.74 -1.32 2.08
CA ALA A 170 -6.18 -2.47 1.39
C ALA A 170 -7.24 -3.28 0.63
N TYR A 171 -8.47 -3.38 1.18
CA TYR A 171 -9.61 -3.97 0.47
C TYR A 171 -9.97 -3.15 -0.78
N ASP A 172 -10.18 -1.84 -0.59
CA ASP A 172 -10.58 -0.94 -1.68
C ASP A 172 -9.50 -0.95 -2.77
N LEU A 173 -8.22 -0.91 -2.40
CA LEU A 173 -7.10 -0.91 -3.36
C LEU A 173 -7.03 -2.22 -4.13
N GLY A 174 -7.11 -3.36 -3.44
CA GLY A 174 -7.14 -4.67 -4.09
C GLY A 174 -8.37 -4.82 -5.00
N SER A 175 -9.53 -4.28 -4.60
CA SER A 175 -10.74 -4.29 -5.42
C SER A 175 -10.57 -3.41 -6.68
N PHE A 176 -10.16 -2.16 -6.53
CA PHE A 176 -10.00 -1.19 -7.64
C PHE A 176 -8.99 -1.62 -8.70
N THR A 177 -8.07 -2.51 -8.33
CA THR A 177 -7.02 -3.03 -9.22
C THR A 177 -7.32 -4.45 -9.73
N TRP A 178 -8.48 -5.01 -9.43
CA TRP A 178 -8.85 -6.33 -9.94
C TRP A 178 -9.36 -6.23 -11.38
N PRO A 179 -8.70 -6.88 -12.36
CA PRO A 179 -9.05 -6.73 -13.77
C PRO A 179 -10.39 -7.37 -14.16
N GLY A 180 -10.91 -8.28 -13.34
CA GLY A 180 -12.19 -8.97 -13.63
C GLY A 180 -13.42 -8.08 -13.54
N TRP A 181 -13.29 -6.80 -13.11
CA TRP A 181 -14.38 -5.83 -13.22
C TRP A 181 -14.63 -5.36 -14.65
N ASP A 182 -13.60 -5.34 -15.51
CA ASP A 182 -13.64 -4.73 -16.85
C ASP A 182 -14.25 -3.32 -16.85
N GLU A 183 -13.88 -2.52 -15.84
CA GLU A 183 -14.51 -1.23 -15.53
C GLU A 183 -14.21 -0.19 -16.62
N PRO A 184 -15.23 0.39 -17.30
CA PRO A 184 -14.99 1.35 -18.37
C PRO A 184 -14.24 2.60 -17.91
N GLY A 185 -13.13 2.92 -18.58
CA GLY A 185 -12.31 4.09 -18.27
C GLY A 185 -11.27 3.86 -17.17
N ILE A 186 -11.10 2.62 -16.69
CA ILE A 186 -9.99 2.22 -15.82
C ILE A 186 -9.06 1.30 -16.61
N GLU A 187 -7.85 1.77 -16.90
CA GLU A 187 -6.83 0.98 -17.57
C GLU A 187 -5.83 0.43 -16.55
N LEU A 188 -5.78 -0.90 -16.40
CA LEU A 188 -4.88 -1.58 -15.48
C LEU A 188 -3.64 -2.09 -16.20
N THR A 189 -2.46 -1.67 -15.71
CA THR A 189 -1.18 -2.25 -16.12
C THR A 189 -0.86 -3.50 -15.28
N PRO A 190 0.05 -4.39 -15.74
CA PRO A 190 0.49 -5.52 -14.93
C PRO A 190 1.06 -5.12 -13.55
N ASP A 191 1.75 -3.99 -13.49
CA ASP A 191 2.29 -3.42 -12.25
C ASP A 191 1.17 -3.01 -11.28
N LEU A 192 0.11 -2.35 -11.77
CA LEU A 192 -1.05 -2.01 -10.94
C LEU A 192 -1.77 -3.25 -10.40
N ILE A 193 -1.88 -4.31 -11.21
CA ILE A 193 -2.45 -5.60 -10.78
C ILE A 193 -1.59 -6.24 -9.68
N ALA A 194 -0.26 -6.24 -9.84
CA ALA A 194 0.66 -6.76 -8.84
C ALA A 194 0.58 -5.98 -7.51
N GLN A 195 0.47 -4.65 -7.57
CA GLN A 195 0.22 -3.81 -6.39
C GLN A 195 -1.13 -4.10 -5.75
N GLY A 196 -2.13 -4.47 -6.56
CA GLY A 196 -3.43 -4.97 -6.12
C GLY A 196 -3.36 -6.26 -5.32
N LEU A 197 -2.61 -7.25 -5.79
CA LEU A 197 -2.35 -8.50 -5.07
C LEU A 197 -1.70 -8.21 -3.72
N ALA A 198 -0.66 -7.37 -3.69
CA ALA A 198 -0.01 -6.98 -2.44
C ALA A 198 -1.01 -6.32 -1.48
N ALA A 199 -1.93 -5.47 -1.97
CA ALA A 199 -2.99 -4.90 -1.14
C ALA A 199 -3.98 -5.95 -0.63
N ALA A 200 -4.37 -6.92 -1.46
CA ALA A 200 -5.25 -8.02 -1.05
C ALA A 200 -4.63 -8.86 0.08
N GLU A 201 -3.33 -9.17 0.00
CA GLU A 201 -2.60 -9.88 1.06
C GLU A 201 -2.54 -9.08 2.36
N ILE A 202 -2.39 -7.75 2.28
CA ILE A 202 -2.46 -6.87 3.44
C ILE A 202 -3.85 -6.90 4.07
N ASN A 203 -4.91 -6.84 3.25
CA ASN A 203 -6.28 -6.94 3.74
C ASN A 203 -6.53 -8.26 4.49
N LEU A 204 -6.04 -9.37 3.94
CA LEU A 204 -6.15 -10.70 4.53
C LEU A 204 -5.39 -10.78 5.86
N ALA A 205 -4.13 -10.36 5.89
CA ALA A 205 -3.30 -10.35 7.09
C ALA A 205 -3.93 -9.51 8.21
N TYR A 206 -4.40 -8.31 7.89
CA TYR A 206 -5.08 -7.44 8.87
C TYR A 206 -6.45 -7.97 9.29
N GLY A 207 -7.14 -8.71 8.42
CA GLY A 207 -8.34 -9.46 8.78
C GLY A 207 -8.08 -10.45 9.91
N GLY A 208 -6.99 -11.23 9.80
CA GLY A 208 -6.53 -12.17 10.83
C GLY A 208 -6.12 -11.47 12.13
N ILE A 209 -5.30 -10.41 12.05
CA ILE A 209 -4.87 -9.63 13.23
C ILE A 209 -6.07 -9.05 13.98
N LEU A 210 -7.06 -8.53 13.25
CA LEU A 210 -8.28 -7.96 13.81
C LEU A 210 -9.33 -9.02 14.20
N ARG A 211 -9.04 -10.31 13.99
CA ARG A 211 -9.94 -11.45 14.27
C ARG A 211 -11.33 -11.25 13.68
N ARG A 212 -11.39 -10.90 12.39
CA ARG A 212 -12.66 -10.71 11.70
C ARG A 212 -13.41 -12.04 11.59
N ALA A 213 -14.75 -11.95 11.53
CA ALA A 213 -15.62 -13.10 11.38
C ALA A 213 -15.42 -13.83 10.04
N ASP A 214 -16.01 -15.01 9.91
CA ASP A 214 -15.81 -15.91 8.76
C ASP A 214 -16.15 -15.22 7.41
N LEU A 215 -17.26 -14.48 7.31
CA LEU A 215 -17.64 -13.84 6.03
C LEU A 215 -16.65 -12.74 5.55
N PRO A 216 -16.23 -11.77 6.38
CA PRO A 216 -15.16 -10.85 5.99
C PRO A 216 -13.83 -11.54 5.65
N MET A 217 -13.53 -12.68 6.28
CA MET A 217 -12.32 -13.45 5.96
C MET A 217 -12.48 -14.19 4.63
N SER A 218 -13.66 -14.75 4.34
CA SER A 218 -14.00 -15.34 3.03
C SER A 218 -13.73 -14.35 1.90
N ARG A 219 -14.23 -13.11 2.02
CA ARG A 219 -14.03 -12.05 1.01
C ARG A 219 -12.57 -11.64 0.86
N ALA A 220 -11.78 -11.69 1.94
CA ALA A 220 -10.34 -11.41 1.88
C ALA A 220 -9.58 -12.51 1.14
N HIS A 221 -9.88 -13.78 1.43
CA HIS A 221 -9.34 -14.93 0.69
C HIS A 221 -9.77 -14.92 -0.78
N TRP A 222 -11.04 -14.60 -1.06
CA TRP A 222 -11.54 -14.43 -2.42
C TRP A 222 -10.73 -13.38 -3.18
N LEU A 223 -10.49 -12.21 -2.58
CA LEU A 223 -9.75 -11.13 -3.23
C LEU A 223 -8.31 -11.54 -3.58
N VAL A 224 -7.62 -12.25 -2.67
CA VAL A 224 -6.28 -12.79 -2.94
C VAL A 224 -6.34 -13.83 -4.07
N GLY A 225 -7.24 -14.80 -3.98
CA GLY A 225 -7.40 -15.83 -5.01
C GLY A 225 -7.77 -15.29 -6.38
N ALA A 226 -8.58 -14.22 -6.44
CA ALA A 226 -8.96 -13.56 -7.68
C ALA A 226 -7.80 -12.83 -8.35
N HIS A 227 -6.86 -12.26 -7.57
CA HIS A 227 -5.62 -11.67 -8.08
C HIS A 227 -4.59 -12.72 -8.50
N GLN A 228 -4.46 -13.82 -7.76
CA GLN A 228 -3.62 -14.95 -8.16
C GLN A 228 -4.11 -15.57 -9.47
N LEU A 229 -5.44 -15.68 -9.64
CA LEU A 229 -6.07 -16.11 -10.88
C LEU A 229 -5.70 -15.16 -12.04
N ALA A 230 -5.77 -13.85 -11.81
CA ALA A 230 -5.39 -12.85 -12.81
C ALA A 230 -3.88 -12.87 -13.15
N ALA A 231 -3.04 -13.26 -12.19
CA ALA A 231 -1.60 -13.45 -12.39
C ALA A 231 -1.24 -14.79 -13.07
N GLY A 232 -2.24 -15.67 -13.31
CA GLY A 232 -2.03 -17.00 -13.89
C GLY A 232 -1.49 -18.04 -12.90
N ASP A 233 -1.41 -17.73 -11.60
CA ASP A 233 -1.05 -18.68 -10.55
C ASP A 233 -2.29 -19.48 -10.12
N LEU A 234 -2.70 -20.40 -11.01
CA LEU A 234 -3.91 -21.20 -10.84
C LEU A 234 -3.88 -22.07 -9.58
N GLY A 235 -2.71 -22.61 -9.22
CA GLY A 235 -2.56 -23.47 -8.05
C GLY A 235 -2.81 -22.73 -6.75
N SER A 236 -2.21 -21.55 -6.58
CA SER A 236 -2.47 -20.70 -5.42
C SER A 236 -3.91 -20.20 -5.41
N ALA A 237 -4.44 -19.79 -6.58
CA ALA A 237 -5.82 -19.32 -6.70
C ALA A 237 -6.83 -20.38 -6.23
N VAL A 238 -6.69 -21.64 -6.67
CA VAL A 238 -7.57 -22.75 -6.23
C VAL A 238 -7.53 -22.91 -4.72
N LYS A 239 -6.34 -22.86 -4.11
CA LYS A 239 -6.17 -22.99 -2.65
C LYS A 239 -6.91 -21.87 -1.91
N GLU A 240 -6.67 -20.61 -2.28
CA GLU A 240 -7.29 -19.46 -1.61
C GLU A 240 -8.80 -19.42 -1.81
N LEU A 241 -9.29 -19.74 -3.01
CA LEU A 241 -10.72 -19.77 -3.32
C LEU A 241 -11.46 -20.93 -2.62
N THR A 242 -10.78 -22.04 -2.36
CA THR A 242 -11.31 -23.13 -1.52
C THR A 242 -11.54 -22.65 -0.08
N ILE A 243 -10.55 -21.97 0.50
CA ILE A 243 -10.68 -21.40 1.86
C ILE A 243 -11.82 -20.37 1.89
N ALA A 244 -11.92 -19.53 0.85
CA ALA A 244 -12.99 -18.54 0.73
C ALA A 244 -14.38 -19.20 0.69
N GLU A 245 -14.55 -20.27 -0.10
CA GLU A 245 -15.79 -21.05 -0.19
C GLU A 245 -16.19 -21.66 1.16
N GLU A 246 -15.25 -22.32 1.85
CA GLU A 246 -15.49 -22.94 3.16
C GLU A 246 -15.91 -21.92 4.22
N LEU A 247 -15.25 -20.76 4.25
CA LEU A 247 -15.58 -19.68 5.19
C LEU A 247 -16.95 -19.05 4.88
N ALA A 248 -17.31 -18.88 3.60
CA ALA A 248 -18.63 -18.38 3.21
C ALA A 248 -19.74 -19.34 3.64
N ASN A 249 -19.53 -20.64 3.41
CA ASN A 249 -20.44 -21.70 3.84
C ASN A 249 -20.61 -21.69 5.38
N LYS A 250 -19.51 -21.62 6.13
CA LYS A 250 -19.54 -21.55 7.60
C LYS A 250 -20.26 -20.30 8.11
N ALA A 251 -20.15 -19.18 7.38
CA ALA A 251 -20.88 -17.96 7.68
C ALA A 251 -22.36 -17.99 7.26
N GLY A 252 -22.81 -19.05 6.58
CA GLY A 252 -24.17 -19.19 6.07
C GLY A 252 -24.49 -18.31 4.86
N SER A 253 -23.48 -17.75 4.17
CA SER A 253 -23.71 -16.92 2.99
C SER A 253 -23.68 -17.76 1.72
N LYS A 254 -24.85 -18.18 1.25
CA LYS A 254 -24.96 -18.97 0.01
C LYS A 254 -24.49 -18.22 -1.25
N PRO A 255 -24.77 -16.91 -1.42
CA PRO A 255 -24.23 -16.15 -2.56
C PRO A 255 -22.69 -16.14 -2.59
N ASP A 256 -22.03 -15.81 -1.47
CA ASP A 256 -20.55 -15.78 -1.41
C ASP A 256 -19.96 -17.19 -1.59
N GLU A 257 -20.59 -18.25 -1.04
CA GLU A 257 -20.16 -19.64 -1.22
C GLU A 257 -20.13 -20.02 -2.70
N LEU A 258 -21.24 -19.81 -3.41
CA LEU A 258 -21.35 -20.18 -4.82
C LEU A 258 -20.48 -19.29 -5.72
N LEU A 259 -20.31 -18.01 -5.36
CA LEU A 259 -19.38 -17.12 -6.06
C LEU A 259 -17.94 -17.65 -5.96
N CYS A 260 -17.48 -17.96 -4.74
CA CYS A 260 -16.14 -18.53 -4.52
C CYS A 260 -15.96 -19.86 -5.27
N ARG A 261 -16.98 -20.73 -5.24
CA ARG A 261 -16.99 -21.97 -6.01
C ARG A 261 -16.82 -21.73 -7.51
N GLY A 262 -17.53 -20.77 -8.08
CA GLY A 262 -17.43 -20.44 -9.51
C GLY A 262 -16.03 -20.01 -9.90
N TYR A 263 -15.38 -19.14 -9.11
CA TYR A 263 -13.98 -18.78 -9.35
C TYR A 263 -13.02 -19.95 -9.18
N ARG A 264 -13.24 -20.78 -8.15
CA ARG A 264 -12.43 -21.99 -7.89
C ARG A 264 -12.51 -22.95 -9.08
N GLN A 265 -13.71 -23.14 -9.63
CA GLN A 265 -13.97 -23.94 -10.83
C GLN A 265 -13.23 -23.41 -12.06
N LEU A 266 -13.28 -22.09 -12.28
CA LEU A 266 -12.52 -21.44 -13.36
C LEU A 266 -11.00 -21.62 -13.19
N ALA A 267 -10.50 -21.48 -11.96
CA ALA A 267 -9.08 -21.63 -11.65
C ALA A 267 -8.59 -23.09 -11.78
N ALA A 268 -9.43 -24.05 -11.39
CA ALA A 268 -9.11 -25.47 -11.43
C ALA A 268 -9.28 -26.10 -12.83
N GLY A 269 -9.92 -25.40 -13.78
CA GLY A 269 -10.31 -25.99 -15.05
C GLY A 269 -11.37 -27.08 -14.87
N GLU A 270 -12.24 -26.99 -13.86
CA GLU A 270 -13.29 -27.99 -13.65
C GLU A 270 -14.23 -28.07 -14.86
N GLY A 271 -14.84 -29.25 -15.07
CA GLY A 271 -15.68 -29.51 -16.22
C GLY A 271 -16.86 -28.55 -16.34
N ARG A 272 -17.21 -28.19 -17.58
CA ARG A 272 -18.28 -27.24 -17.93
C ARG A 272 -19.61 -27.55 -17.25
N THR A 273 -19.96 -28.82 -17.12
CA THR A 273 -21.20 -29.26 -16.47
C THR A 273 -21.29 -28.79 -15.01
N ASP A 274 -20.21 -28.89 -14.25
CA ASP A 274 -20.18 -28.51 -12.83
C ASP A 274 -20.20 -26.98 -12.67
N TYR A 275 -19.53 -26.26 -13.57
CA TYR A 275 -19.56 -24.80 -13.60
C TYR A 275 -20.96 -24.26 -13.95
N ASP A 276 -21.61 -24.82 -14.98
CA ASP A 276 -22.96 -24.42 -15.38
C ASP A 276 -24.00 -24.69 -14.28
N ALA A 277 -23.83 -25.78 -13.51
CA ALA A 277 -24.65 -26.06 -12.34
C ALA A 277 -24.50 -25.00 -11.24
N THR A 278 -23.26 -24.53 -10.98
CA THR A 278 -23.01 -23.42 -10.05
C THR A 278 -23.67 -22.12 -10.52
N LEU A 279 -23.54 -21.78 -11.81
CA LEU A 279 -24.21 -20.60 -12.38
C LEU A 279 -25.74 -20.70 -12.26
N ALA A 280 -26.31 -21.87 -12.55
CA ALA A 280 -27.75 -22.09 -12.42
C ALA A 280 -28.22 -21.97 -10.95
N ALA A 281 -27.40 -22.40 -9.99
CA ALA A 281 -27.69 -22.23 -8.57
C ALA A 281 -27.63 -20.75 -8.14
N LEU A 282 -26.64 -19.99 -8.62
CA LEU A 282 -26.55 -18.55 -8.37
C LEU A 282 -27.77 -17.80 -8.88
N ARG A 283 -28.21 -18.04 -10.12
CA ARG A 283 -29.38 -17.37 -10.72
C ARG A 283 -30.69 -17.55 -9.94
N ARG A 284 -30.79 -18.57 -9.09
CA ARG A 284 -31.98 -18.81 -8.25
C ARG A 284 -31.99 -17.96 -6.98
N LEU A 285 -30.88 -17.30 -6.64
CA LEU A 285 -30.76 -16.42 -5.48
C LEU A 285 -31.14 -14.99 -5.85
N GLU A 286 -31.64 -14.23 -4.88
CA GLU A 286 -31.82 -12.79 -5.03
C GLU A 286 -30.47 -12.11 -5.31
N GLY A 287 -30.42 -11.27 -6.35
CA GLY A 287 -29.17 -10.63 -6.83
C GLY A 287 -28.21 -11.59 -7.55
N GLY A 288 -28.59 -12.85 -7.78
CA GLY A 288 -27.71 -13.86 -8.35
C GLY A 288 -27.23 -13.59 -9.78
N GLU A 289 -28.01 -12.88 -10.58
CA GLU A 289 -27.64 -12.55 -11.97
C GLU A 289 -26.43 -11.62 -12.04
N GLU A 290 -26.28 -10.69 -11.08
CA GLU A 290 -25.12 -9.80 -11.00
C GLU A 290 -23.84 -10.59 -10.70
N LEU A 291 -23.93 -11.57 -9.79
CA LEU A 291 -22.81 -12.46 -9.44
C LEU A 291 -22.40 -13.37 -10.60
N VAL A 292 -23.38 -13.85 -11.37
CA VAL A 292 -23.11 -14.59 -12.61
C VAL A 292 -22.42 -13.70 -13.64
N GLY A 293 -22.89 -12.46 -13.81
CA GLY A 293 -22.25 -11.47 -14.68
C GLY A 293 -20.80 -11.21 -14.29
N GLN A 294 -20.51 -11.14 -12.99
CA GLN A 294 -19.16 -10.99 -12.47
C GLN A 294 -18.25 -12.16 -12.87
N LEU A 295 -18.69 -13.41 -12.66
CA LEU A 295 -17.94 -14.62 -13.05
C LEU A 295 -17.69 -14.68 -14.56
N GLN A 296 -18.71 -14.37 -15.37
CA GLN A 296 -18.60 -14.39 -16.83
C GLN A 296 -17.66 -13.29 -17.34
N THR A 297 -17.68 -12.12 -16.71
CA THR A 297 -16.79 -11.01 -17.04
C THR A 297 -15.35 -11.37 -16.73
N ALA A 298 -15.09 -11.90 -15.53
CA ALA A 298 -13.76 -12.37 -15.15
C ALA A 298 -13.25 -13.48 -16.08
N ALA A 299 -14.08 -14.49 -16.38
CA ALA A 299 -13.72 -15.57 -17.30
C ALA A 299 -13.33 -15.03 -18.69
N ARG A 300 -14.09 -14.07 -19.22
CA ARG A 300 -13.80 -13.42 -20.51
C ARG A 300 -12.49 -12.62 -20.46
N VAL A 301 -12.32 -11.74 -19.48
CA VAL A 301 -11.15 -10.85 -19.36
C VAL A 301 -9.87 -11.67 -19.18
N LEU A 302 -9.94 -12.70 -18.33
CA LEU A 302 -8.81 -13.57 -18.01
C LEU A 302 -8.61 -14.70 -19.03
N LYS A 303 -9.48 -14.81 -20.05
CA LYS A 303 -9.47 -15.86 -21.07
C LYS A 303 -9.51 -17.27 -20.48
N LEU A 304 -10.30 -17.44 -19.43
CA LEU A 304 -10.53 -18.71 -18.75
C LEU A 304 -11.81 -19.36 -19.29
N ALA A 305 -11.76 -20.67 -19.46
CA ALA A 305 -12.91 -21.48 -19.81
C ALA A 305 -12.88 -22.78 -18.98
N PRO A 306 -14.05 -23.27 -18.53
CA PRO A 306 -14.17 -24.64 -18.03
C PRO A 306 -13.72 -25.66 -19.09
N GLU A 307 -13.17 -26.79 -18.67
CA GLU A 307 -12.88 -27.91 -19.57
C GLU A 307 -14.19 -28.46 -20.19
N GLU A 308 -14.12 -28.95 -21.44
CA GLU A 308 -15.29 -29.47 -22.18
C GLU A 308 -15.90 -30.74 -21.56
#